data_AF-A0A8J5R6I9-F1
#
_entry.id   AF-A0A8J5R6I9-F1
#
_cell.length_a   1.000
_cell.length_b   1.000
_cell.length_c   1.000
_cell.angle_alpha   90.00
_cell.angle_beta   90.00
_cell.angle_gamma   90.00
#
_symmetry.space_group_name_H-M   'P 1'
#
loop_
_entity.id
_entity.type
_entity.pdbx_description
1 polymer ?
#
loop_
_entity_poly.entity_id
_entity_poly.type
_entity_poly.pdbx_seq_one_letter_code
_entity_poly.pdbx_strand_id
1 'polypeptide(L)'
;MSFLFKSSNGAATEKNLTLEEQRGKINELRKDLGEHPSAEIQDFLSDASLSRFLRARNWNVQKASKMMKSAVKWRVAYKPENINWEDIEHEAETGKIYRADYKDRHGRTVLVLRPGLENTTSGKGQIKYLVYSLEKAIMNLTEDQEKMVWLTDFQSWTMGSTPLKVTRETVNVLQDCYPERLGLAILYNPPRIFESFWKLVKPFLDHETYKKVKFVYSGDKESQKIMADIFDMDKLDSAFGGKNPASFEYNIYAEQMRADDVKMSCLRSSNGRVSAHKEAIDGDSDASSEASFYSGTESPKHEEGGSLPKNG
;
A
#
# COMPACT_ATOMS: atom_id res chain seq x y z
N MET A 1 -27.24 -25.68 -18.23
CA MET A 1 -25.78 -25.57 -18.43
C MET A 1 -25.14 -25.22 -17.11
N SER A 2 -24.46 -26.19 -16.48
CA SER A 2 -23.85 -26.05 -15.16
C SER A 2 -22.45 -25.47 -15.26
N PHE A 3 -22.18 -24.36 -14.57
CA PHE A 3 -20.82 -23.99 -14.23
C PHE A 3 -20.53 -24.53 -12.83
N LEU A 4 -19.83 -25.66 -12.80
CA LEU A 4 -19.33 -26.30 -11.59
C LEU A 4 -18.34 -25.36 -10.89
N PHE A 5 -18.76 -24.78 -9.76
CA PHE A 5 -17.84 -24.21 -8.78
C PHE A 5 -17.01 -25.34 -8.18
N LYS A 6 -15.74 -25.44 -8.59
CA LYS A 6 -14.75 -26.24 -7.85
C LYS A 6 -14.45 -25.49 -6.54
N SER A 7 -15.15 -25.89 -5.48
CA SER A 7 -14.73 -25.61 -4.11
C SER A 7 -13.40 -26.34 -3.86
N SER A 8 -12.30 -25.59 -3.86
CA SER A 8 -11.01 -26.07 -3.36
C SER A 8 -10.98 -25.84 -1.86
N ASN A 9 -11.57 -26.77 -1.11
CA ASN A 9 -11.28 -26.93 0.31
C ASN A 9 -9.80 -27.30 0.47
N GLY A 10 -9.01 -26.35 0.94
CA GLY A 10 -7.67 -26.56 1.43
C GLY A 10 -7.42 -25.56 2.53
N ALA A 11 -7.77 -25.92 3.77
CA ALA A 11 -7.25 -25.23 4.93
C ALA A 11 -5.73 -25.41 4.90
N ALA A 12 -5.03 -24.40 4.37
CA ALA A 12 -3.58 -24.40 4.31
C ALA A 12 -3.07 -24.18 5.74
N THR A 13 -2.59 -25.26 6.36
CA THR A 13 -1.74 -25.17 7.55
C THR A 13 -0.56 -24.28 7.18
N GLU A 14 -0.34 -23.19 7.93
CA GLU A 14 0.86 -22.35 7.76
C GLU A 14 2.10 -23.26 7.84
N LYS A 15 2.81 -23.40 6.72
CA LYS A 15 4.13 -24.02 6.72
C LYS A 15 5.07 -23.08 7.48
N ASN A 16 5.40 -23.44 8.72
CA ASN A 16 6.44 -22.78 9.49
C ASN A 16 7.80 -23.14 8.89
N LEU A 17 8.20 -22.39 7.86
CA LEU A 17 9.52 -22.49 7.23
C LEU A 17 10.59 -21.91 8.15
N THR A 18 11.74 -22.57 8.20
CA THR A 18 12.96 -22.05 8.84
C THR A 18 13.43 -20.76 8.16
N LEU A 19 14.22 -19.95 8.86
CA LEU A 19 14.75 -18.69 8.29
C LEU A 19 15.58 -18.92 7.02
N GLU A 20 16.32 -20.03 6.95
CA GLU A 20 17.09 -20.40 5.76
C GLU A 20 16.19 -20.74 4.57
N GLU A 21 15.12 -21.51 4.80
CA GLU A 21 14.14 -21.81 3.75
C GLU A 21 13.41 -20.55 3.26
N GLN A 22 13.05 -19.65 4.18
CA GLN A 22 12.46 -18.36 3.84
C GLN A 22 13.40 -17.52 2.96
N ARG A 23 14.68 -17.45 3.34
CA ARG A 23 15.73 -16.78 2.55
C ARG A 23 15.87 -17.40 1.16
N GLY A 24 15.88 -18.74 1.08
CA GLY A 24 15.90 -19.48 -0.18
C GLY A 24 14.73 -19.11 -1.09
N LYS A 25 13.51 -19.03 -0.53
CA LYS A 25 12.30 -18.64 -1.27
C LYS A 25 12.32 -17.18 -1.73
N ILE A 26 12.86 -16.26 -0.92
CA ILE A 26 13.05 -14.86 -1.30
C ILE A 26 14.01 -14.76 -2.50
N ASN A 27 15.12 -15.49 -2.45
CA ASN A 27 16.10 -15.50 -3.55
C ASN A 27 15.54 -16.14 -4.82
N GLU A 28 14.78 -17.23 -4.70
CA GLU A 28 14.07 -17.88 -5.81
C GLU A 28 13.08 -16.91 -6.47
N LEU A 29 12.27 -16.20 -5.67
CA LEU A 29 11.34 -15.19 -6.17
C LEU A 29 12.05 -14.04 -6.85
N ARG A 30 13.11 -13.49 -6.23
CA ARG A 30 13.91 -12.42 -6.83
C ARG A 30 14.46 -12.82 -8.20
N LYS A 31 14.96 -14.05 -8.34
CA LYS A 31 15.45 -14.58 -9.62
C LYS A 31 14.33 -14.68 -10.67
N ASP A 32 13.12 -15.10 -10.27
CA ASP A 32 11.98 -15.22 -11.19
C ASP A 32 11.40 -13.87 -11.65
N LEU A 33 11.53 -12.83 -10.81
CA LEU A 33 11.17 -11.46 -11.17
C LEU A 33 12.12 -10.89 -12.23
N GLY A 34 13.40 -11.29 -12.18
CA GLY A 34 14.44 -10.83 -13.10
C GLY A 34 15.01 -9.47 -12.69
N GLU A 35 15.87 -8.92 -13.54
CA GLU A 35 16.41 -7.58 -13.34
C GLU A 35 15.37 -6.52 -13.67
N HIS A 36 15.27 -5.52 -12.80
CA HIS A 36 14.30 -4.45 -12.89
C HIS A 36 15.03 -3.11 -12.97
N PRO A 37 14.94 -2.38 -14.10
CA PRO A 37 15.85 -1.28 -14.39
C PRO A 37 15.49 0.05 -13.70
N SER A 38 14.30 0.22 -13.10
CA SER A 38 13.95 1.51 -12.48
C SER A 38 14.25 1.53 -10.98
N ALA A 39 15.05 2.50 -10.55
CA ALA A 39 15.28 2.82 -9.14
C ALA A 39 13.96 3.03 -8.37
N GLU A 40 12.92 3.48 -9.06
CA GLU A 40 11.58 3.75 -8.52
C GLU A 40 10.88 2.51 -7.92
N ILE A 41 11.16 1.31 -8.44
CA ILE A 41 10.55 0.07 -7.93
C ILE A 41 11.48 -0.76 -7.05
N GLN A 42 12.76 -0.41 -6.95
CA GLN A 42 13.72 -1.19 -6.17
C GLN A 42 13.33 -1.27 -4.69
N ASP A 43 12.92 -0.16 -4.09
CA ASP A 43 12.46 -0.13 -2.68
C ASP A 43 11.23 -1.04 -2.48
N PHE A 44 10.34 -1.08 -3.48
CA PHE A 44 9.17 -1.96 -3.47
C PHE A 44 9.55 -3.45 -3.60
N LEU A 45 10.69 -3.78 -4.22
CA LEU A 45 11.23 -5.14 -4.38
C LEU A 45 12.23 -5.56 -3.29
N SER A 46 12.21 -4.89 -2.15
CA SER A 46 12.99 -5.27 -0.96
C SER A 46 12.66 -6.68 -0.44
N ASP A 47 13.59 -7.30 0.30
CA ASP A 47 13.39 -8.62 0.94
C ASP A 47 12.11 -8.67 1.77
N ALA A 48 11.83 -7.59 2.52
CA ALA A 48 10.63 -7.46 3.33
C ALA A 48 9.35 -7.51 2.47
N SER A 49 9.33 -6.82 1.33
CA SER A 49 8.22 -6.90 0.38
C SER A 49 8.10 -8.29 -0.24
N LEU A 50 9.20 -8.88 -0.73
CA LEU A 50 9.19 -10.23 -1.28
C LEU A 50 8.63 -11.25 -0.29
N SER A 51 9.04 -11.15 0.98
CA SER A 51 8.52 -11.98 2.08
C SER A 51 7.01 -11.81 2.27
N ARG A 52 6.48 -10.58 2.24
CA ARG A 52 5.03 -10.32 2.32
C ARG A 52 4.25 -10.99 1.18
N PHE A 53 4.72 -10.87 -0.06
CA PHE A 53 4.08 -11.51 -1.22
C PHE A 53 4.15 -13.04 -1.14
N LEU A 54 5.26 -13.60 -0.65
CA LEU A 54 5.39 -15.03 -0.39
C LEU A 54 4.41 -15.51 0.67
N ARG A 55 4.34 -14.85 1.83
CA ARG A 55 3.39 -15.19 2.90
C ARG A 55 1.94 -15.15 2.40
N ALA A 56 1.57 -14.10 1.67
CA ALA A 56 0.23 -13.96 1.08
C ALA A 56 -0.14 -15.04 0.05
N ARG A 57 0.84 -15.82 -0.43
CA ARG A 57 0.65 -16.95 -1.36
C ARG A 57 1.17 -18.26 -0.78
N ASN A 58 1.19 -18.39 0.55
CA ASN A 58 1.60 -19.61 1.27
C ASN A 58 2.99 -20.12 0.85
N TRP A 59 3.93 -19.18 0.66
CA TRP A 59 5.30 -19.42 0.21
C TRP A 59 5.42 -20.13 -1.15
N ASN A 60 4.37 -20.06 -1.98
CA ASN A 60 4.41 -20.53 -3.36
C ASN A 60 5.03 -19.45 -4.26
N VAL A 61 6.26 -19.69 -4.71
CA VAL A 61 7.05 -18.72 -5.49
C VAL A 61 6.35 -18.34 -6.80
N GLN A 62 5.78 -19.29 -7.53
CA GLN A 62 5.13 -19.02 -8.81
C GLN A 62 3.88 -18.14 -8.65
N LYS A 63 3.06 -18.42 -7.64
CA LYS A 63 1.89 -17.58 -7.32
C LYS A 63 2.30 -16.20 -6.81
N ALA A 64 3.33 -16.12 -5.96
CA ALA A 64 3.86 -14.87 -5.44
C ALA A 64 4.47 -14.00 -6.56
N SER A 65 5.23 -14.61 -7.48
CA SER A 65 5.80 -13.93 -8.65
C SER A 65 4.71 -13.35 -9.54
N LYS A 66 3.70 -14.14 -9.92
CA LYS A 66 2.57 -13.65 -10.72
C LYS A 66 1.89 -12.45 -10.05
N MET A 67 1.64 -12.55 -8.75
CA MET A 67 1.02 -11.49 -7.97
C MET A 67 1.90 -10.23 -7.92
N MET A 68 3.20 -10.38 -7.66
CA MET A 68 4.11 -9.27 -7.55
C MET A 68 4.37 -8.58 -8.89
N LYS A 69 4.45 -9.33 -10.00
CA LYS A 69 4.49 -8.77 -11.37
C LYS A 69 3.27 -7.90 -11.65
N SER A 70 2.08 -8.34 -11.25
CA SER A 70 0.86 -7.52 -11.35
C SER A 70 0.92 -6.27 -10.47
N ALA A 71 1.41 -6.38 -9.24
CA ALA A 71 1.56 -5.25 -8.31
C ALA A 71 2.58 -4.22 -8.82
N VAL A 72 3.72 -4.66 -9.37
CA VAL A 72 4.71 -3.80 -10.01
C VAL A 72 4.09 -3.08 -11.21
N LYS A 73 3.38 -3.80 -12.09
CA LYS A 73 2.68 -3.18 -13.22
C LYS A 73 1.67 -2.12 -12.76
N TRP A 74 0.90 -2.41 -11.72
CA TRP A 74 -0.02 -1.45 -11.12
C TRP A 74 0.72 -0.24 -10.57
N ARG A 75 1.80 -0.44 -9.80
CA ARG A 75 2.55 0.65 -9.16
C ARG A 75 3.19 1.58 -10.19
N VAL A 76 3.79 1.03 -11.25
CA VAL A 76 4.36 1.81 -12.37
C VAL A 76 3.29 2.66 -13.08
N ALA A 77 2.08 2.13 -13.24
CA ALA A 77 0.99 2.85 -13.89
C ALA A 77 0.30 3.86 -12.97
N TYR A 78 0.08 3.49 -11.70
CA TYR A 78 -0.70 4.26 -10.73
C TYR A 78 0.14 5.32 -10.01
N LYS A 79 1.45 5.08 -9.85
CA LYS A 79 2.44 5.95 -9.21
C LYS A 79 1.99 6.47 -7.84
N PRO A 80 1.69 5.58 -6.87
CA PRO A 80 1.22 5.98 -5.55
C PRO A 80 2.21 6.94 -4.84
N GLU A 81 3.51 6.80 -5.13
CA GLU A 81 4.57 7.68 -4.63
C GLU A 81 4.53 9.13 -5.16
N ASN A 82 3.68 9.43 -6.14
CA ASN A 82 3.52 10.78 -6.71
C ASN A 82 2.23 11.46 -6.24
N ILE A 83 1.42 10.80 -5.41
CA ILE A 83 0.20 11.39 -4.85
C ILE A 83 0.61 12.27 -3.67
N ASN A 84 0.26 13.55 -3.74
CA ASN A 84 0.50 14.52 -2.65
C ASN A 84 -0.80 14.89 -1.96
N TRP A 85 -0.71 15.60 -0.84
CA TRP A 85 -1.85 16.08 -0.07
C TRP A 85 -2.83 16.87 -0.94
N GLU A 86 -2.33 17.76 -1.79
CA GLU A 86 -3.15 18.61 -2.67
C GLU A 86 -4.01 17.80 -3.67
N ASP A 87 -3.61 16.56 -4.00
CA ASP A 87 -4.41 15.67 -4.85
C ASP A 87 -5.66 15.13 -4.15
N ILE A 88 -5.65 15.07 -2.81
CA ILE A 88 -6.61 14.31 -2.00
C ILE A 88 -7.25 15.12 -0.87
N GLU A 89 -6.87 16.39 -0.68
CA GLU A 89 -7.28 17.16 0.50
C GLU A 89 -8.81 17.26 0.65
N HIS A 90 -9.53 17.38 -0.47
CA HIS A 90 -10.99 17.35 -0.52
C HIS A 90 -11.60 16.02 -0.04
N GLU A 91 -10.93 14.87 -0.28
CA GLU A 91 -11.36 13.57 0.26
C GLU A 91 -11.13 13.49 1.78
N ALA A 92 -10.21 14.29 2.31
CA ALA A 92 -9.78 14.26 3.71
C ALA A 92 -10.54 15.24 4.63
N GLU A 93 -11.32 16.18 4.07
CA GLU A 93 -12.00 17.27 4.80
C GLU A 93 -12.78 16.81 6.04
N THR A 94 -13.45 15.66 5.95
CA THR A 94 -14.26 15.12 7.05
C THR A 94 -13.51 14.17 7.97
N GLY A 95 -12.24 13.88 7.66
CA GLY A 95 -11.44 12.89 8.35
C GLY A 95 -12.03 11.48 8.31
N LYS A 96 -12.65 11.11 7.18
CA LYS A 96 -13.17 9.75 6.95
C LYS A 96 -12.10 8.66 6.95
N ILE A 97 -10.85 9.03 6.70
CA ILE A 97 -9.67 8.22 6.94
C ILE A 97 -8.62 9.17 7.53
N TYR A 98 -7.88 8.77 8.55
CA TYR A 98 -6.71 9.50 9.02
C TYR A 98 -5.73 8.59 9.75
N ARG A 99 -4.45 8.97 9.79
CA ARG A 99 -3.46 8.32 10.65
C ARG A 99 -3.53 8.95 12.04
N ALA A 100 -3.70 8.13 13.08
CA ALA A 100 -3.65 8.62 14.45
C ALA A 100 -2.23 9.06 14.84
N ASP A 101 -2.14 9.98 15.79
CA ASP A 101 -0.89 10.43 16.40
C ASP A 101 -0.37 9.46 17.48
N TYR A 102 -1.18 8.48 17.88
CA TYR A 102 -0.81 7.36 18.74
C TYR A 102 -0.57 6.06 17.98
N LYS A 103 0.15 5.15 18.64
CA LYS A 103 0.39 3.78 18.23
C LYS A 103 -0.35 2.83 19.16
N ASP A 104 -0.55 1.60 18.73
CA ASP A 104 -0.97 0.54 19.65
C ASP A 104 0.19 0.13 20.58
N ARG A 105 -0.10 -0.72 21.57
CA ARG A 105 0.91 -1.20 22.54
C ARG A 105 2.04 -2.03 21.91
N HIS A 106 1.88 -2.47 20.67
CA HIS A 106 2.91 -3.16 19.90
C HIS A 106 3.71 -2.21 18.98
N GLY A 107 3.50 -0.89 19.07
CA GLY A 107 4.21 0.09 18.24
C GLY A 107 3.66 0.22 16.81
N ARG A 108 2.56 -0.46 16.49
CA ARG A 108 1.93 -0.41 15.16
C ARG A 108 1.23 0.91 14.97
N THR A 109 1.42 1.49 13.79
CA THR A 109 0.68 2.68 13.35
C THR A 109 -0.81 2.36 13.27
N VAL A 110 -1.64 3.30 13.75
CA VAL A 110 -3.10 3.18 13.74
C VAL A 110 -3.66 4.04 12.61
N LEU A 111 -4.40 3.41 11.71
CA LEU A 111 -5.19 4.09 10.69
C LEU A 111 -6.65 4.06 11.14
N VAL A 112 -7.25 5.23 11.33
CA VAL A 112 -8.65 5.38 11.70
C VAL A 112 -9.48 5.50 10.44
N LEU A 113 -10.58 4.74 10.36
CA LEU A 113 -11.54 4.79 9.26
C LEU A 113 -12.91 5.15 9.83
N ARG A 114 -13.54 6.19 9.30
CA ARG A 114 -14.87 6.66 9.72
C ARG A 114 -15.79 6.71 8.51
N PRO A 115 -16.21 5.55 7.98
CA PRO A 115 -16.99 5.49 6.75
C PRO A 115 -18.31 6.27 6.84
N GLY A 116 -18.88 6.48 8.03
CA GLY A 116 -20.05 7.35 8.22
C GLY A 116 -19.82 8.82 7.87
N LEU A 117 -18.56 9.25 7.68
CA LEU A 117 -18.18 10.61 7.30
C LEU A 117 -17.83 10.72 5.81
N GLU A 118 -18.27 9.77 4.98
CA GLU A 118 -18.08 9.84 3.52
C GLU A 118 -18.67 11.14 2.95
N ASN A 119 -17.83 11.91 2.28
CA ASN A 119 -18.14 13.24 1.76
C ASN A 119 -18.07 13.33 0.23
N THR A 120 -17.62 12.27 -0.44
CA THR A 120 -17.48 12.24 -1.90
C THR A 120 -18.22 11.04 -2.50
N THR A 121 -18.42 11.08 -3.82
CA THR A 121 -19.05 9.98 -4.59
C THR A 121 -18.10 9.34 -5.60
N SER A 122 -16.90 9.91 -5.76
CA SER A 122 -15.90 9.44 -6.70
C SER A 122 -15.17 8.23 -6.14
N GLY A 123 -15.56 7.02 -6.57
CA GLY A 123 -14.84 5.80 -6.18
C GLY A 123 -13.34 5.85 -6.52
N LYS A 124 -12.95 6.51 -7.61
CA LYS A 124 -11.54 6.71 -7.96
C LYS A 124 -10.81 7.62 -6.96
N GLY A 125 -11.46 8.70 -6.53
CA GLY A 125 -10.91 9.63 -5.52
C GLY A 125 -10.77 8.95 -4.16
N GLN A 126 -11.79 8.20 -3.75
CA GLN A 126 -11.79 7.39 -2.52
C GLN A 126 -10.64 6.37 -2.51
N ILE A 127 -10.42 5.66 -3.61
CA ILE A 127 -9.29 4.71 -3.73
C ILE A 127 -7.95 5.45 -3.74
N LYS A 128 -7.84 6.61 -4.40
CA LYS A 128 -6.64 7.46 -4.36
C LYS A 128 -6.31 7.89 -2.93
N TYR A 129 -7.32 8.32 -2.17
CA TYR A 129 -7.15 8.72 -0.79
C TYR A 129 -6.77 7.55 0.14
N LEU A 130 -7.37 6.37 -0.06
CA LEU A 130 -6.97 5.16 0.64
C LEU A 130 -5.50 4.82 0.37
N VAL A 131 -5.09 4.79 -0.90
CA VAL A 131 -3.71 4.47 -1.30
C VAL A 131 -2.72 5.48 -0.70
N TYR A 132 -3.02 6.77 -0.79
CA TYR A 132 -2.24 7.82 -0.15
C TYR A 132 -2.09 7.57 1.36
N SER A 133 -3.20 7.32 2.05
CA SER A 133 -3.21 7.04 3.49
C SER A 133 -2.38 5.80 3.85
N LEU A 134 -2.40 4.75 3.02
CA LEU A 134 -1.60 3.54 3.21
C LEU A 134 -0.11 3.82 3.05
N GLU A 135 0.31 4.52 2.00
CA GLU A 135 1.72 4.87 1.78
C GLU A 135 2.26 5.70 2.96
N LYS A 136 1.50 6.69 3.43
CA LYS A 136 1.91 7.52 4.58
C LYS A 136 1.88 6.76 5.90
N ALA A 137 0.96 5.81 6.07
CA ALA A 137 0.97 4.92 7.24
C ALA A 137 2.18 3.99 7.23
N ILE A 138 2.55 3.44 6.07
CA ILE A 138 3.71 2.57 5.89
C ILE A 138 5.02 3.32 6.17
N MET A 139 5.16 4.54 5.64
CA MET A 139 6.35 5.38 5.87
C MET A 139 6.57 5.72 7.36
N ASN A 140 5.50 5.68 8.17
CA ASN A 140 5.53 6.01 9.60
C ASN A 140 5.43 4.76 10.51
N LEU A 141 5.59 3.56 9.96
CA LEU A 141 5.86 2.37 10.76
C LEU A 141 7.22 2.50 11.45
N THR A 142 7.36 1.92 12.64
CA THR A 142 8.67 1.75 13.27
C THR A 142 9.45 0.66 12.55
N GLU A 143 10.78 0.65 12.66
CA GLU A 143 11.66 -0.26 11.92
C GLU A 143 11.35 -1.75 12.18
N ASP A 144 10.79 -2.07 13.34
CA ASP A 144 10.40 -3.42 13.77
C ASP A 144 8.97 -3.81 13.35
N GLN A 145 8.19 -2.90 12.75
CA GLN A 145 6.79 -3.13 12.40
C GLN A 145 6.55 -3.15 10.89
N GLU A 146 5.96 -4.24 10.40
CA GLU A 146 5.52 -4.34 8.99
C GLU A 146 4.02 -4.06 8.80
N LYS A 147 3.26 -4.07 9.91
CA LYS A 147 1.80 -4.12 9.95
C LYS A 147 1.20 -2.93 10.69
N MET A 148 -0.02 -2.56 10.32
CA MET A 148 -0.80 -1.49 10.93
C MET A 148 -2.09 -2.01 11.58
N VAL A 149 -2.66 -1.22 12.47
CA VAL A 149 -3.99 -1.44 13.06
C VAL A 149 -4.99 -0.55 12.34
N TRP A 150 -6.13 -1.12 11.96
CA TRP A 150 -7.26 -0.38 11.43
C TRP A 150 -8.29 -0.23 12.53
N LEU A 151 -8.66 1.00 12.86
CA LEU A 151 -9.67 1.32 13.86
C LEU A 151 -10.85 1.98 13.15
N THR A 152 -11.91 1.21 12.93
CA THR A 152 -13.07 1.66 12.14
C THR A 152 -14.19 2.11 13.06
N ASP A 153 -14.54 3.38 13.03
CA ASP A 153 -15.70 3.95 13.70
C ASP A 153 -16.95 3.85 12.81
N PHE A 154 -17.99 3.20 13.31
CA PHE A 154 -19.27 3.09 12.61
C PHE A 154 -20.30 4.15 13.02
N GLN A 155 -19.91 5.16 13.79
CA GLN A 155 -20.78 6.31 14.03
C GLN A 155 -21.26 6.91 12.70
N SER A 156 -22.56 7.17 12.62
CA SER A 156 -23.25 7.70 11.42
C SER A 156 -23.15 6.83 10.16
N TRP A 157 -22.65 5.59 10.27
CA TRP A 157 -22.55 4.70 9.12
C TRP A 157 -23.91 4.24 8.61
N THR A 158 -24.08 4.24 7.29
CA THR A 158 -25.22 3.65 6.59
C THR A 158 -24.73 2.73 5.46
N MET A 159 -25.60 1.92 4.87
CA MET A 159 -25.21 1.11 3.69
C MET A 159 -24.73 1.97 2.50
N GLY A 160 -25.22 3.20 2.39
CA GLY A 160 -24.79 4.15 1.35
C GLY A 160 -23.37 4.67 1.55
N SER A 161 -22.89 4.68 2.79
CA SER A 161 -21.54 5.10 3.17
C SER A 161 -20.43 4.19 2.61
N THR A 162 -20.75 2.94 2.29
CA THR A 162 -19.78 1.97 1.74
C THR A 162 -20.37 1.23 0.54
N PRO A 163 -20.35 1.83 -0.66
CA PRO A 163 -20.82 1.17 -1.86
C PRO A 163 -20.05 -0.14 -2.12
N LEU A 164 -20.75 -1.21 -2.49
CA LEU A 164 -20.14 -2.53 -2.71
C LEU A 164 -19.04 -2.52 -3.79
N LYS A 165 -19.18 -1.65 -4.80
CA LYS A 165 -18.18 -1.50 -5.86
C LYS A 165 -16.85 -0.98 -5.31
N VAL A 166 -16.89 0.10 -4.53
CA VAL A 166 -15.72 0.69 -3.89
C VAL A 166 -15.13 -0.28 -2.87
N THR A 167 -15.99 -0.94 -2.07
CA THR A 167 -15.56 -1.96 -1.11
C THR A 167 -14.77 -3.08 -1.80
N ARG A 168 -15.23 -3.58 -2.95
CA ARG A 168 -14.53 -4.61 -3.72
C ARG A 168 -13.19 -4.08 -4.26
N GLU A 169 -13.16 -2.86 -4.77
CA GLU A 169 -11.94 -2.23 -5.27
C GLU A 169 -10.91 -2.05 -4.15
N THR A 170 -11.34 -1.60 -2.96
CA THR A 170 -10.53 -1.54 -1.75
C THR A 170 -9.93 -2.91 -1.42
N VAL A 171 -10.74 -3.97 -1.36
CA VAL A 171 -10.24 -5.33 -1.09
C VAL A 171 -9.20 -5.76 -2.12
N ASN A 172 -9.43 -5.50 -3.41
CA ASN A 172 -8.48 -5.84 -4.47
C ASN A 172 -7.15 -5.09 -4.31
N VAL A 173 -7.18 -3.77 -4.05
CA VAL A 173 -5.96 -2.96 -3.82
C VAL A 173 -5.18 -3.50 -2.63
N LEU A 174 -5.84 -3.79 -1.51
CA LEU A 174 -5.19 -4.31 -0.31
C LEU A 174 -4.58 -5.70 -0.55
N GLN A 175 -5.33 -6.60 -1.18
CA GLN A 175 -4.90 -7.97 -1.39
C GLN A 175 -3.77 -8.05 -2.43
N ASP A 176 -3.86 -7.31 -3.54
CA ASP A 176 -2.94 -7.45 -4.66
C ASP A 176 -1.73 -6.53 -4.56
N CYS A 177 -1.86 -5.34 -3.97
CA CYS A 177 -0.81 -4.32 -3.94
C CYS A 177 -0.21 -4.09 -2.55
N TYR A 178 -0.97 -4.34 -1.47
CA TYR A 178 -0.52 -4.15 -0.08
C TYR A 178 -0.65 -5.42 0.79
N PRO A 179 -0.20 -6.60 0.30
CA PRO A 179 -0.36 -7.84 1.05
C PRO A 179 0.32 -7.78 2.42
N GLU A 180 -0.26 -8.47 3.39
CA GLU A 180 0.33 -8.65 4.72
C GLU A 180 0.61 -7.35 5.49
N ARG A 181 -0.09 -6.24 5.17
CA ARG A 181 -0.01 -4.97 5.91
C ARG A 181 -1.02 -4.85 7.07
N LEU A 182 -2.13 -5.59 7.04
CA LEU A 182 -3.10 -5.58 8.14
C LEU A 182 -2.61 -6.47 9.29
N GLY A 183 -2.43 -5.86 10.46
CA GLY A 183 -2.15 -6.55 11.73
C GLY A 183 -3.41 -6.86 12.52
N LEU A 184 -4.30 -5.89 12.64
CA LEU A 184 -5.57 -6.01 13.35
C LEU A 184 -6.59 -5.04 12.75
N ALA A 185 -7.85 -5.46 12.62
CA ALA A 185 -8.97 -4.59 12.26
C ALA A 185 -9.98 -4.57 13.40
N ILE A 186 -10.25 -3.40 13.96
CA ILE A 186 -11.21 -3.18 15.03
C ILE A 186 -12.41 -2.48 14.42
N LEU A 187 -13.58 -3.11 14.51
CA LEU A 187 -14.85 -2.52 14.09
C LEU A 187 -15.57 -2.03 15.36
N TYR A 188 -15.53 -0.72 15.59
CA TYR A 188 -16.03 -0.08 16.79
C TYR A 188 -17.47 0.38 16.62
N ASN A 189 -18.36 -0.06 17.51
CA ASN A 189 -19.81 0.20 17.51
C ASN A 189 -20.53 -0.02 16.15
N PRO A 190 -20.28 -1.12 15.40
CA PRO A 190 -21.03 -1.37 14.18
C PRO A 190 -22.53 -1.50 14.48
N PRO A 191 -23.42 -0.80 13.75
CA PRO A 191 -24.86 -0.90 13.99
C PRO A 191 -25.38 -2.29 13.61
N ARG A 192 -26.52 -2.71 14.17
CA ARG A 192 -27.09 -4.07 13.91
C ARG A 192 -27.23 -4.39 12.42
N ILE A 193 -27.59 -3.40 11.59
CA ILE A 193 -27.72 -3.56 10.14
C ILE A 193 -26.38 -3.91 9.45
N PHE A 194 -25.24 -3.60 10.08
CA PHE A 194 -23.91 -3.96 9.59
C PHE A 194 -23.71 -5.48 9.50
N GLU A 195 -24.38 -6.29 10.33
CA GLU A 195 -24.27 -7.76 10.24
C GLU A 195 -24.67 -8.29 8.85
N SER A 196 -25.70 -7.70 8.25
CA SER A 196 -26.14 -8.04 6.89
C SER A 196 -25.10 -7.63 5.85
N PHE A 197 -24.51 -6.44 5.99
CA PHE A 197 -23.43 -5.99 5.12
C PHE A 197 -22.17 -6.87 5.27
N TRP A 198 -21.81 -7.26 6.48
CA TRP A 198 -20.67 -8.13 6.76
C TRP A 198 -20.80 -9.49 6.07
N LYS A 199 -22.01 -10.06 6.03
CA LYS A 199 -22.28 -11.30 5.28
C LYS A 199 -22.01 -11.15 3.77
N LEU A 200 -22.20 -9.95 3.21
CA LEU A 200 -21.90 -9.67 1.80
C LEU A 200 -20.42 -9.46 1.53
N VAL A 201 -19.68 -8.88 2.49
CA VAL A 201 -18.24 -8.58 2.34
C VAL A 201 -17.37 -9.79 2.66
N LYS A 202 -17.77 -10.61 3.64
CA LYS A 202 -17.01 -11.78 4.12
C LYS A 202 -16.48 -12.71 3.02
N PRO A 203 -17.21 -13.03 1.94
CA PRO A 203 -16.70 -13.89 0.86
C PRO A 203 -15.48 -13.34 0.11
N PHE A 204 -15.20 -12.04 0.20
CA PHE A 204 -14.03 -11.42 -0.43
C PHE A 204 -12.79 -11.41 0.48
N LEU A 205 -12.95 -11.74 1.76
CA LEU A 205 -11.86 -11.76 2.74
C LEU A 205 -11.27 -13.17 2.82
N ASP A 206 -9.94 -13.26 2.78
CA ASP A 206 -9.26 -14.51 3.08
C ASP A 206 -9.36 -14.85 4.58
N HIS A 207 -9.07 -16.11 4.89
CA HIS A 207 -9.19 -16.64 6.25
C HIS A 207 -8.29 -15.92 7.27
N GLU A 208 -7.08 -15.51 6.88
CA GLU A 208 -6.15 -14.83 7.78
C GLU A 208 -6.58 -13.39 8.04
N THR A 209 -7.14 -12.71 7.04
CA THR A 209 -7.76 -11.40 7.22
C THR A 209 -8.96 -11.49 8.17
N TYR A 210 -9.82 -12.51 8.03
CA TYR A 210 -10.99 -12.69 8.89
C TYR A 210 -10.63 -12.83 10.38
N LYS A 211 -9.58 -13.60 10.71
CA LYS A 211 -9.11 -13.78 12.10
C LYS A 211 -8.64 -12.49 12.77
N LYS A 212 -8.21 -11.51 11.98
CA LYS A 212 -7.70 -10.22 12.46
C LYS A 212 -8.82 -9.22 12.79
N VAL A 213 -10.08 -9.55 12.50
CA VAL A 213 -11.23 -8.67 12.72
C VAL A 213 -11.77 -8.86 14.13
N LYS A 214 -11.83 -7.77 14.91
CA LYS A 214 -12.45 -7.71 16.23
C LYS A 214 -13.63 -6.75 16.21
N PHE A 215 -14.80 -7.22 16.64
CA PHE A 215 -15.96 -6.38 16.86
C PHE A 215 -15.92 -5.87 18.29
N VAL A 216 -16.04 -4.56 18.48
CA VAL A 216 -15.93 -3.89 19.79
C VAL A 216 -17.17 -3.02 19.98
N TYR A 217 -17.83 -3.17 21.13
CA TYR A 217 -19.00 -2.38 21.49
C TYR A 217 -18.73 -1.60 22.78
N SER A 218 -18.91 -0.28 22.74
CA SER A 218 -18.62 0.64 23.85
C SER A 218 -19.33 0.30 25.18
N GLY A 219 -20.53 -0.28 25.11
CA GLY A 219 -21.30 -0.71 26.29
C GLY A 219 -20.95 -2.10 26.83
N ASP A 220 -20.07 -2.84 26.15
CA ASP A 220 -19.68 -4.20 26.53
C ASP A 220 -18.34 -4.20 27.27
N LYS A 221 -18.31 -4.81 28.46
CA LYS A 221 -17.12 -4.80 29.33
C LYS A 221 -15.95 -5.59 28.73
N GLU A 222 -16.21 -6.66 27.98
CA GLU A 222 -15.16 -7.46 27.36
C GLU A 222 -14.52 -6.71 26.18
N SER A 223 -15.35 -6.05 25.37
CA SER A 223 -14.93 -5.11 24.33
C SER A 223 -14.04 -4.00 24.89
N GLN A 224 -14.37 -3.44 26.05
CA GLN A 224 -13.53 -2.44 26.71
C GLN A 224 -12.16 -3.00 27.13
N LYS A 225 -12.10 -4.24 27.64
CA LYS A 225 -10.81 -4.90 27.93
C LYS A 225 -9.98 -5.10 26.67
N ILE A 226 -10.60 -5.56 25.58
CA ILE A 226 -9.93 -5.69 24.28
C ILE A 226 -9.26 -4.37 23.89
N MET A 227 -9.95 -3.24 24.01
CA MET A 227 -9.38 -1.92 23.71
C MET A 227 -8.22 -1.57 24.65
N ALA A 228 -8.35 -1.81 25.96
CA ALA A 228 -7.30 -1.55 26.94
C ALA A 228 -6.04 -2.42 26.75
N ASP A 229 -6.21 -3.66 26.29
CA ASP A 229 -5.12 -4.58 25.97
C ASP A 229 -4.37 -4.17 24.70
N ILE A 230 -5.04 -3.49 23.76
CA ILE A 230 -4.45 -3.08 22.49
C ILE A 230 -3.85 -1.68 22.58
N PHE A 231 -4.48 -0.77 23.32
CA PHE A 231 -4.14 0.65 23.33
C PHE A 231 -3.76 1.17 24.70
N ASP A 232 -2.93 2.21 24.69
CA ASP A 232 -2.78 3.10 25.84
C ASP A 232 -4.02 3.99 25.94
N MET A 233 -4.85 3.74 26.96
CA MET A 233 -6.13 4.43 27.13
C MET A 233 -6.00 5.92 27.44
N ASP A 234 -4.83 6.38 27.89
CA ASP A 234 -4.57 7.81 28.08
C ASP A 234 -4.31 8.53 26.75
N LYS A 235 -3.89 7.79 25.71
CA LYS A 235 -3.60 8.33 24.36
C LYS A 235 -4.72 8.10 23.35
N LEU A 236 -5.47 7.01 23.52
CA LEU A 236 -6.59 6.67 22.64
C LEU A 236 -7.67 7.76 22.66
N ASP A 237 -8.21 8.09 21.49
CA ASP A 237 -9.28 9.09 21.37
C ASP A 237 -10.52 8.72 22.20
N SER A 238 -11.14 9.73 22.79
CA SER A 238 -12.38 9.57 23.57
C SER A 238 -13.54 9.00 22.74
N ALA A 239 -13.55 9.21 21.42
CA ALA A 239 -14.50 8.58 20.49
C ALA A 239 -14.45 7.03 20.55
N PHE A 240 -13.29 6.46 20.89
CA PHE A 240 -13.07 5.02 21.02
C PHE A 240 -13.02 4.54 22.48
N GLY A 241 -13.51 5.35 23.42
CA GLY A 241 -13.53 5.03 24.85
C GLY A 241 -12.22 5.31 25.58
N GLY A 242 -11.26 5.98 24.95
CA GLY A 242 -10.06 6.48 25.60
C GLY A 242 -10.28 7.77 26.38
N LYS A 243 -9.20 8.36 26.90
CA LYS A 243 -9.21 9.59 27.69
C LYS A 243 -8.65 10.79 26.94
N ASN A 244 -8.08 10.60 25.75
CA ASN A 244 -7.57 11.71 24.95
C ASN A 244 -8.76 12.51 24.38
N PRO A 245 -8.95 13.79 24.74
CA PRO A 245 -10.05 14.59 24.22
C PRO A 245 -9.79 15.05 22.78
N ALA A 246 -8.57 14.88 22.25
CA ALA A 246 -8.26 15.28 20.89
C ALA A 246 -9.15 14.55 19.89
N SER A 247 -9.70 15.32 18.96
CA SER A 247 -10.40 14.83 17.77
C SER A 247 -9.54 15.04 16.54
N PHE A 248 -9.94 14.42 15.44
CA PHE A 248 -9.42 14.80 14.13
C PHE A 248 -9.65 16.30 13.87
N GLU A 249 -8.55 17.04 13.74
CA GLU A 249 -8.55 18.45 13.35
C GLU A 249 -7.92 18.60 11.96
N TYR A 250 -8.72 19.00 10.98
CA TYR A 250 -8.33 18.99 9.56
C TYR A 250 -7.05 19.78 9.28
N ASN A 251 -6.90 20.99 9.82
CA ASN A 251 -5.74 21.83 9.54
C ASN A 251 -4.44 21.24 10.11
N ILE A 252 -4.49 20.70 11.34
CA ILE A 252 -3.35 20.04 11.98
C ILE A 252 -2.96 18.79 11.18
N TYR A 253 -3.94 18.00 10.77
CA TYR A 253 -3.70 16.82 9.96
C TYR A 253 -3.12 17.20 8.58
N ALA A 254 -3.67 18.21 7.91
CA ALA A 254 -3.17 18.69 6.63
C ALA A 254 -1.70 19.15 6.70
N GLU A 255 -1.31 19.87 7.75
CA GLU A 255 0.09 20.25 7.99
C GLU A 255 0.99 19.02 8.15
N GLN A 256 0.55 18.03 8.94
CA GLN A 256 1.28 16.78 9.13
C GLN A 256 1.46 16.01 7.82
N MET A 257 0.41 15.93 7.00
CA MET A 257 0.44 15.18 5.75
C MET A 257 1.30 15.85 4.67
N ARG A 258 1.30 17.19 4.59
CA ARG A 258 2.26 17.93 3.75
C ARG A 258 3.70 17.74 4.20
N ALA A 259 3.97 17.72 5.50
CA ALA A 259 5.30 17.41 6.02
C ALA A 259 5.75 15.99 5.62
N ASP A 260 4.83 15.03 5.63
CA ASP A 260 5.06 13.66 5.15
C ASP A 260 5.29 13.59 3.62
N ASP A 261 4.69 14.45 2.82
CA ASP A 261 4.99 14.58 1.39
C ASP A 261 6.43 15.03 1.16
N VAL A 262 6.86 16.06 1.89
CA VAL A 262 8.25 16.54 1.84
C VAL A 262 9.21 15.42 2.27
N LYS A 263 8.94 14.75 3.39
CA LYS A 263 9.75 13.63 3.88
C LYS A 263 9.89 12.51 2.85
N MET A 264 8.78 12.10 2.23
CA MET A 264 8.77 11.07 1.19
C MET A 264 9.60 11.47 -0.02
N SER A 265 9.48 12.73 -0.46
CA SER A 265 10.27 13.28 -1.57
C SER A 265 11.79 13.30 -1.27
N CYS A 266 12.16 13.66 -0.04
CA CYS A 266 13.55 13.63 0.41
C CYS A 266 14.14 12.21 0.41
N LEU A 267 13.42 11.22 0.95
CA LEU A 267 13.85 9.82 0.99
C LEU A 267 14.13 9.26 -0.41
N ARG A 268 13.29 9.64 -1.39
CA ARG A 268 13.50 9.27 -2.80
C ARG A 268 14.73 9.93 -3.39
N SER A 269 14.93 11.21 -3.11
CA SER A 269 16.09 11.96 -3.61
C SER A 269 17.41 11.40 -3.07
N SER A 270 17.45 10.93 -1.81
CA SER A 270 18.61 10.24 -1.26
C SER A 270 18.86 8.88 -1.91
N ASN A 271 17.82 8.07 -2.11
CA ASN A 271 17.97 6.74 -2.73
C ASN A 271 18.40 6.85 -4.21
N GLY A 272 17.88 7.84 -4.94
CA GLY A 272 18.31 8.11 -6.32
C GLY A 272 19.78 8.53 -6.42
N ARG A 273 20.29 9.31 -5.46
CA ARG A 273 21.72 9.70 -5.40
C ARG A 273 22.64 8.52 -5.07
N VAL A 274 22.21 7.61 -4.19
CA VAL A 274 22.97 6.39 -3.86
C VAL A 274 23.02 5.44 -5.06
N SER A 275 21.91 5.29 -5.80
CA SER A 275 21.87 4.47 -7.03
C SER A 275 22.78 5.04 -8.13
N ALA A 276 22.76 6.36 -8.35
CA ALA A 276 23.61 7.01 -9.34
C ALA A 276 25.10 6.93 -8.99
N HIS A 277 25.46 6.98 -7.71
CA HIS A 277 26.85 6.76 -7.26
C HIS A 277 27.30 5.31 -7.46
N LYS A 278 26.41 4.32 -7.32
CA LYS A 278 26.74 2.90 -7.50
C LYS A 278 26.93 2.55 -8.97
N GLU A 279 26.09 3.08 -9.86
CA GLU A 279 26.27 2.95 -11.32
C GLU A 279 27.55 3.63 -11.83
N ALA A 280 27.97 4.75 -11.20
CA ALA A 280 29.24 5.41 -11.53
C ALA A 280 30.49 4.67 -11.03
N ILE A 281 30.37 3.82 -10.01
CA ILE A 281 31.49 3.02 -9.46
C ILE A 281 31.64 1.69 -10.21
N ASP A 282 30.53 1.07 -10.63
CA ASP A 282 30.56 -0.17 -11.43
C ASP A 282 30.86 0.08 -12.93
N GLY A 283 30.86 1.34 -13.38
CA GLY A 283 31.16 1.74 -14.76
C GLY A 283 32.64 1.99 -15.08
N ASP A 284 33.54 1.91 -14.09
CA ASP A 284 34.96 2.32 -14.25
C ASP A 284 35.96 1.15 -14.13
N SER A 285 35.49 -0.10 -14.26
CA SER A 285 36.35 -1.29 -14.32
C SER A 285 36.03 -2.16 -15.53
N ASP A 286 36.39 -1.70 -16.73
CA ASP A 286 36.97 -2.51 -17.81
C ASP A 286 36.95 -1.74 -19.12
N ALA A 287 38.10 -1.18 -19.52
CA ALA A 287 38.58 -1.18 -20.91
C ALA A 287 39.88 -0.38 -21.01
N SER A 288 41.02 -1.05 -20.78
CA SER A 288 42.30 -0.64 -21.33
C SER A 288 42.73 -1.65 -22.41
N SER A 289 43.21 -1.12 -23.54
CA SER A 289 43.83 -1.79 -24.70
C SER A 289 42.84 -2.49 -25.67
N GLU A 290 42.91 -2.35 -26.99
CA GLU A 290 43.99 -2.02 -27.92
C GLU A 290 43.52 -1.18 -29.13
N ALA A 291 44.48 -0.52 -29.77
CA ALA A 291 44.35 0.24 -31.01
C ALA A 291 44.37 -0.65 -32.27
N SER A 292 43.76 -0.19 -33.38
CA SER A 292 44.46 0.07 -34.67
C SER A 292 43.51 0.16 -35.90
N PHE A 293 43.89 1.06 -36.84
CA PHE A 293 43.60 1.08 -38.29
C PHE A 293 42.12 1.38 -38.73
N TYR A 294 41.77 2.29 -39.65
CA TYR A 294 42.41 2.86 -40.85
C TYR A 294 41.84 4.27 -41.18
N SER A 295 42.64 5.10 -41.86
CA SER A 295 42.30 6.44 -42.40
C SER A 295 41.84 6.41 -43.88
N GLY A 296 41.01 7.38 -44.30
CA GLY A 296 40.80 7.77 -45.72
C GLY A 296 39.34 8.15 -46.02
N THR A 297 38.97 9.45 -46.00
CA THR A 297 38.73 10.33 -47.19
C THR A 297 37.59 9.84 -48.08
N GLU A 298 36.50 10.57 -48.37
CA GLU A 298 36.44 11.90 -49.00
C GLU A 298 34.96 12.37 -49.05
N SER A 299 34.71 13.68 -49.01
CA SER A 299 33.42 14.31 -49.39
C SER A 299 33.37 14.58 -50.91
N PRO A 300 32.21 14.86 -51.54
CA PRO A 300 31.80 16.26 -51.65
C PRO A 300 30.28 16.59 -51.82
N LYS A 301 29.96 17.78 -51.29
CA LYS A 301 29.18 18.92 -51.85
C LYS A 301 27.68 18.85 -52.22
N HIS A 302 26.99 19.82 -51.61
CA HIS A 302 25.79 20.59 -51.96
C HIS A 302 25.44 20.77 -53.44
N GLU A 303 24.13 20.78 -53.73
CA GLU A 303 23.50 21.77 -54.62
C GLU A 303 22.05 22.06 -54.20
N GLU A 304 21.66 23.33 -54.32
CA GLU A 304 20.36 23.92 -54.00
C GLU A 304 19.30 23.64 -55.06
N GLY A 305 18.03 23.68 -54.67
CA GLY A 305 16.91 23.71 -55.62
C GLY A 305 15.59 24.08 -54.93
N GLY A 306 15.31 25.38 -54.84
CA GLY A 306 14.01 25.90 -54.43
C GLY A 306 13.05 26.01 -55.62
N SER A 307 11.75 25.76 -55.38
CA SER A 307 10.65 26.71 -55.67
C SER A 307 9.29 26.08 -55.33
N LEU A 308 8.51 26.78 -54.50
CA LEU A 308 7.04 26.68 -54.31
C LEU A 308 6.31 27.35 -55.51
N PRO A 309 4.97 27.53 -55.49
CA PRO A 309 3.88 26.54 -55.37
C PRO A 309 2.82 26.76 -56.47
N LYS A 310 1.75 25.94 -56.54
CA LYS A 310 0.38 26.40 -56.90
C LYS A 310 -0.69 25.32 -56.67
N ASN A 311 -1.68 25.72 -55.86
CA ASN A 311 -3.10 25.41 -55.83
C ASN A 311 -3.65 24.26 -56.69
N GLY A 312 -4.44 23.42 -56.01
CA GLY A 312 -5.47 22.53 -56.54
C GLY A 312 -6.21 21.89 -55.38
#